data_AF-A0A0P0WF81-F1
#
_entry.id   AF-A0A0P0WF81-F1
#
_cell.length_a   1.000
_cell.length_b   1.000
_cell.length_c   1.000
_cell.angle_alpha   90.00
_cell.angle_beta   90.00
_cell.angle_gamma   90.00
#
_symmetry.space_group_name_H-M   'P 1'
#
loop_
_entity.id
_entity.type
_entity.pdbx_description
1 polymer ?
#
loop_
_entity_poly.entity_id
_entity_poly.type
_entity_poly.pdbx_seq_one_letter_code
_entity_poly.pdbx_strand_id
1 'polypeptide(L)'
;NPGSYGENVRRKSHTPSAIVIGSGFAGIAAANALRNASFEVVLLESRDRIGGRIHTDYSFGFPVDLGASWLHGVCEENPLAPIIGRLGLPLYRTSGDDSVLFDHDLERLLELVYFVCNLRDDGP
;
A
#
# COMPACT_ATOMS: atom_id res chain seq x y z
N ASN A 1 -6.17 49.80 -45.58
CA ASN A 1 -5.34 49.78 -44.35
C ASN A 1 -5.43 48.39 -43.73
N PRO A 2 -4.41 47.53 -43.89
CA PRO A 2 -4.35 46.25 -43.21
C PRO A 2 -3.78 46.48 -41.80
N GLY A 3 -4.67 46.67 -40.82
CA GLY A 3 -4.31 46.82 -39.42
C GLY A 3 -4.49 45.50 -38.66
N SER A 4 -3.37 44.86 -38.33
CA SER A 4 -3.13 44.04 -37.12
C SER A 4 -4.23 43.05 -36.69
N TYR A 5 -4.27 41.88 -37.32
CA TYR A 5 -4.87 40.70 -36.71
C TYR A 5 -3.82 39.94 -35.88
N GLY A 6 -4.13 39.76 -34.60
CA GLY A 6 -3.68 38.61 -33.83
C GLY A 6 -2.39 38.80 -33.04
N GLU A 7 -2.52 39.42 -31.87
CA GLU A 7 -1.58 39.27 -30.77
C GLU A 7 -1.37 37.77 -30.48
N ASN A 8 -0.13 37.28 -30.60
CA ASN A 8 0.23 35.92 -30.25
C ASN A 8 0.05 35.74 -28.73
N VAL A 9 -1.12 35.26 -28.31
CA VAL A 9 -1.36 34.83 -26.93
C VAL A 9 -0.43 33.64 -26.66
N ARG A 10 0.74 33.92 -26.08
CA ARG A 10 1.59 32.89 -25.47
C ARG A 10 0.70 32.14 -24.48
N ARG A 11 0.35 30.88 -24.77
CA ARG A 11 -0.17 29.97 -23.75
C ARG A 11 0.85 29.98 -22.61
N LYS A 12 0.48 30.53 -21.45
CA LYS A 12 1.24 30.31 -20.22
C LYS A 12 1.42 28.80 -20.07
N SER A 13 2.67 28.35 -19.99
CA SER A 13 2.98 26.96 -19.66
C SER A 13 2.45 26.72 -18.24
N HIS A 14 1.27 26.13 -18.13
CA HIS A 14 0.75 25.71 -16.84
C HIS A 14 1.39 24.37 -16.52
N THR A 15 1.94 24.26 -15.31
CA THR A 15 2.29 22.96 -14.73
C THR A 15 1.06 22.08 -14.80
N PRO A 16 1.16 20.84 -15.31
CA PRO A 16 0.00 19.96 -15.38
C PRO A 16 -0.48 19.63 -13.95
N SER A 17 -1.80 19.68 -13.73
CA SER A 17 -2.39 19.43 -12.41
C SER A 17 -3.23 18.15 -12.42
N ALA A 18 -3.25 17.43 -11.31
CA ALA A 18 -4.01 16.20 -11.13
C ALA A 18 -4.66 16.13 -9.74
N ILE A 19 -5.84 15.52 -9.68
CA ILE A 19 -6.52 15.17 -8.42
C ILE A 19 -6.51 13.65 -8.27
N VAL A 20 -6.02 13.16 -7.14
CA VAL A 20 -6.08 11.75 -6.76
C VAL A 20 -7.15 11.58 -5.69
N ILE A 21 -8.09 10.67 -5.91
CA ILE A 21 -9.19 10.38 -4.98
C ILE A 21 -8.88 9.09 -4.22
N GLY A 22 -8.78 9.19 -2.90
CA GLY A 22 -8.43 8.14 -1.95
C GLY A 22 -6.95 8.18 -1.58
N SER A 23 -6.65 8.32 -0.28
CA SER A 23 -5.30 8.25 0.31
C SER A 23 -4.95 6.84 0.81
N GLY A 24 -5.40 5.81 0.09
CA GLY A 24 -4.93 4.43 0.29
C GLY A 24 -3.52 4.23 -0.27
N PHE A 25 -2.96 3.03 -0.11
CA PHE A 25 -1.61 2.70 -0.59
C PHE A 25 -1.39 3.05 -2.08
N ALA A 26 -2.34 2.66 -2.94
CA ALA A 26 -2.30 2.96 -4.37
C ALA A 26 -2.40 4.47 -4.67
N GLY A 27 -3.24 5.20 -3.94
CA GLY A 27 -3.43 6.64 -4.13
C GLY A 27 -2.20 7.45 -3.73
N ILE A 28 -1.57 7.12 -2.59
CA ILE A 28 -0.31 7.72 -2.17
C ILE A 28 0.80 7.40 -3.17
N ALA A 29 0.88 6.15 -3.65
CA ALA A 29 1.84 5.77 -4.68
C ALA A 29 1.65 6.55 -5.99
N ALA A 30 0.40 6.68 -6.47
CA ALA A 30 0.07 7.44 -7.66
C ALA A 30 0.37 8.94 -7.49
N ALA A 31 -0.01 9.54 -6.35
CA ALA A 31 0.28 10.92 -6.05
C ALA A 31 1.79 11.17 -6.02
N ASN A 32 2.58 10.26 -5.42
CA ASN A 32 4.03 10.36 -5.40
C ASN A 32 4.63 10.27 -6.81
N ALA A 33 4.15 9.33 -7.64
CA ALA A 33 4.59 9.20 -9.03
C ALA A 33 4.29 10.46 -9.86
N LEU A 34 3.08 11.02 -9.72
CA LEU A 34 2.67 12.25 -10.41
C LEU A 34 3.50 13.46 -9.97
N ARG A 35 3.75 13.61 -8.67
CA ARG A 35 4.64 14.67 -8.17
C ARG A 35 6.06 14.53 -8.72
N ASN A 36 6.60 13.31 -8.78
CA ASN A 36 7.92 13.06 -9.37
C ASN A 36 7.95 13.39 -10.87
N ALA A 37 6.81 13.29 -11.55
CA ALA A 37 6.62 13.74 -12.94
C ALA A 37 6.33 15.26 -13.06
N SER A 38 6.55 16.05 -12.00
CA SER A 38 6.33 17.50 -11.96
C SER A 38 4.88 17.95 -12.13
N PHE A 39 3.91 17.12 -11.72
CA PHE A 39 2.52 17.55 -11.64
C PHE A 39 2.26 18.29 -10.32
N GLU A 40 1.36 19.28 -10.37
CA GLU A 40 0.69 19.78 -9.17
C GLU A 40 -0.40 18.78 -8.76
N VAL A 41 -0.31 18.21 -7.56
CA VAL A 41 -1.18 17.11 -7.14
C VAL A 41 -1.98 17.48 -5.90
N VAL A 42 -3.31 17.33 -5.98
CA VAL A 42 -4.22 17.36 -4.83
C VAL A 42 -4.66 15.93 -4.52
N LEU A 43 -4.49 15.50 -3.29
CA LEU A 43 -4.91 14.19 -2.80
C LEU A 43 -6.09 14.36 -1.85
N LEU A 44 -7.21 13.69 -2.13
CA LEU A 44 -8.44 13.77 -1.35
C LEU A 44 -8.71 12.43 -0.66
N GLU A 45 -9.09 12.44 0.61
CA GLU A 45 -9.50 11.26 1.37
C GLU A 45 -10.82 11.56 2.09
N SER A 46 -11.73 10.59 2.10
CA SER A 46 -13.03 10.77 2.75
C SER A 46 -12.98 10.52 4.25
N ARG A 47 -12.00 9.74 4.72
CA ARG A 47 -11.77 9.48 6.14
C ARG A 47 -10.93 10.59 6.78
N ASP A 48 -10.94 10.59 8.10
CA ASP A 48 -10.07 11.39 8.95
C ASP A 48 -8.63 10.85 9.04
N ARG A 49 -8.34 9.76 8.32
CA ARG A 49 -7.03 9.10 8.28
C ARG A 49 -6.65 8.66 6.88
N ILE A 50 -5.35 8.64 6.62
CA ILE A 50 -4.76 8.04 5.42
C ILE A 50 -4.61 6.51 5.58
N GLY A 51 -4.14 5.83 4.53
CA GLY A 51 -3.84 4.40 4.52
C GLY A 51 -4.93 3.54 3.89
N GLY A 52 -6.17 4.02 3.86
CA GLY A 52 -7.32 3.28 3.30
C GLY A 52 -7.56 1.97 4.06
N ARG A 53 -7.37 0.84 3.37
CA ARG A 53 -7.47 -0.52 3.96
C ARG A 53 -6.26 -0.92 4.81
N ILE A 54 -5.18 -0.14 4.81
CA ILE A 54 -4.08 -0.31 5.75
C ILE A 54 -4.41 0.54 6.97
N HIS A 55 -4.59 -0.10 8.12
CA HIS A 55 -5.05 0.55 9.33
C HIS A 55 -4.53 -0.17 10.56
N THR A 56 -3.77 0.56 11.36
CA THR A 56 -3.38 0.16 12.71
C THR A 56 -4.21 0.94 13.72
N ASP A 57 -4.87 0.25 14.63
CA ASP A 57 -5.55 0.81 15.80
C ASP A 57 -4.60 0.79 16.99
N TYR A 58 -4.52 1.90 17.71
CA TYR A 58 -3.65 2.08 18.88
C TYR A 58 -4.44 2.19 20.20
N SER A 59 -5.77 2.08 20.15
CA SER A 59 -6.65 2.27 21.32
C SER A 59 -6.59 1.14 22.35
N PHE A 60 -6.07 -0.04 21.98
CA PHE A 60 -5.98 -1.21 22.84
C PHE A 60 -4.78 -1.19 23.82
N GLY A 61 -3.99 -0.11 23.85
CA GLY A 61 -2.75 -0.04 24.63
C GLY A 61 -1.54 -0.69 23.95
N PHE A 62 -1.75 -1.32 22.79
CA PHE A 62 -0.75 -1.82 21.85
C PHE A 62 -1.29 -1.71 20.42
N PRO A 63 -0.42 -1.64 19.39
CA PRO A 63 -0.87 -1.54 18.01
C PRO A 63 -1.52 -2.84 17.52
N VAL A 64 -2.68 -2.72 16.87
CA VAL A 64 -3.40 -3.83 16.23
C VAL A 64 -3.72 -3.46 14.80
N ASP A 65 -3.22 -4.25 13.83
CA ASP A 65 -3.58 -4.06 12.43
C ASP A 65 -4.97 -4.62 12.15
N LEU A 66 -5.90 -3.75 11.77
CA LEU A 66 -7.26 -4.09 11.33
C LEU A 66 -7.35 -4.25 9.80
N GLY A 67 -6.20 -4.26 9.14
CA GLY A 67 -6.05 -4.25 7.70
C GLY A 67 -4.89 -5.12 7.23
N ALA A 68 -4.09 -4.60 6.28
CA ALA A 68 -2.91 -5.31 5.81
C ALA A 68 -1.92 -5.54 6.96
N SER A 69 -1.81 -6.80 7.41
CA SER A 69 -0.98 -7.20 8.55
C SER A 69 0.20 -8.11 8.14
N TRP A 70 0.25 -8.50 6.86
CA TRP A 70 1.20 -9.49 6.34
C TRP A 70 1.88 -8.96 5.08
N LEU A 71 3.18 -9.18 5.01
CA LEU A 71 3.97 -9.02 3.79
C LEU A 71 4.33 -10.40 3.26
N HIS A 72 3.73 -10.78 2.15
CA HIS A 72 4.05 -12.03 1.47
C HIS A 72 5.25 -11.84 0.54
N GLY A 73 6.12 -12.85 0.43
CA GLY A 73 7.29 -12.82 -0.47
C GLY A 73 8.25 -11.68 -0.12
N VAL A 74 9.05 -11.83 0.94
CA VAL A 74 10.10 -10.87 1.27
C VAL A 74 11.34 -11.18 0.42
N CYS A 75 11.26 -10.83 -0.86
CA CYS A 75 12.27 -11.04 -1.89
C CYS A 75 12.37 -9.80 -2.80
N GLU A 76 13.33 -9.76 -3.72
CA GLU A 76 13.57 -8.58 -4.57
C GLU A 76 12.39 -8.25 -5.51
N GLU A 77 11.58 -9.26 -5.82
CA GLU A 77 10.40 -9.18 -6.67
C GLU A 77 9.26 -8.40 -6.00
N ASN A 78 9.27 -8.34 -4.67
CA ASN A 78 8.29 -7.57 -3.92
C ASN A 78 8.72 -6.09 -3.84
N PRO A 79 7.99 -5.17 -4.49
CA PRO A 79 8.38 -3.76 -4.52
C PRO A 79 8.36 -3.07 -3.15
N LEU A 80 7.73 -3.70 -2.14
CA LEU A 80 7.70 -3.20 -0.77
C LEU A 80 8.95 -3.54 0.04
N ALA A 81 9.63 -4.64 -0.28
CA ALA A 81 10.84 -5.06 0.45
C ALA A 81 11.92 -3.96 0.54
N PRO A 82 12.31 -3.28 -0.56
CA PRO A 82 13.29 -2.19 -0.46
C PRO A 82 12.72 -0.94 0.24
N ILE A 83 11.41 -0.70 0.19
CA ILE A 83 10.77 0.42 0.88
C ILE A 83 10.87 0.22 2.39
N ILE A 84 10.58 -0.99 2.87
CA ILE A 84 10.61 -1.37 4.28
C ILE A 84 12.03 -1.22 4.85
N GLY A 85 13.03 -1.70 4.10
CA GLY A 85 14.44 -1.51 4.47
C GLY A 85 14.83 -0.04 4.60
N ARG A 86 14.43 0.81 3.64
CA ARG A 86 14.70 2.27 3.71
C ARG A 86 13.99 2.96 4.87
N LEU A 87 12.81 2.48 5.25
CA LEU A 87 12.03 3.03 6.37
C LEU A 87 12.49 2.49 7.73
N GLY A 88 13.42 1.54 7.75
CA GLY A 88 13.91 0.91 9.00
C GLY A 88 12.82 0.14 9.74
N LEU A 89 11.80 -0.35 9.02
CA LEU A 89 10.68 -1.07 9.63
C LEU A 89 11.11 -2.51 9.96
N PRO A 90 10.87 -2.99 11.19
CA PRO A 90 11.21 -4.35 11.56
C PRO A 90 10.32 -5.34 10.82
N LEU A 91 10.93 -6.44 10.35
CA LEU A 91 10.22 -7.57 9.78
C LEU A 91 10.34 -8.77 10.72
N TYR A 92 9.19 -9.33 11.07
CA TYR A 92 9.12 -10.58 11.83
C TYR A 92 8.68 -11.69 10.88
N ARG A 93 9.48 -12.76 10.80
CA ARG A 93 9.11 -13.94 10.03
C ARG A 93 8.12 -14.75 10.85
N THR A 94 6.99 -15.09 10.23
CA THR A 94 6.06 -16.08 10.78
C THR A 94 6.40 -17.43 10.18
N SER A 95 6.67 -18.42 11.03
CA SER A 95 6.77 -19.82 10.61
C SER A 95 5.38 -20.47 10.65
N GLY A 96 5.05 -21.26 9.62
CA GLY A 96 3.86 -22.11 9.62
C GLY A 96 4.08 -23.44 10.34
N ASP A 97 5.33 -23.77 10.66
CA ASP A 97 5.74 -25.07 11.19
C ASP A 97 5.25 -25.30 12.64
N ASP A 98 4.90 -24.23 13.35
CA ASP A 98 4.38 -24.26 14.72
C ASP A 98 2.85 -24.06 14.79
N SER A 99 2.14 -24.25 13.67
CA SER A 99 0.67 -24.22 13.69
C SER A 99 0.12 -25.50 14.35
N VAL A 100 -0.71 -25.31 15.38
CA VAL A 100 -1.42 -26.41 16.05
C VAL A 100 -2.90 -26.27 15.73
N LEU A 101 -3.49 -27.36 15.22
CA LEU A 101 -4.92 -27.41 14.97
C LEU A 101 -5.63 -28.06 16.16
N PHE A 102 -6.63 -27.36 16.65
CA PHE A 102 -7.56 -27.85 17.67
C PHE A 102 -8.93 -28.05 17.02
N ASP A 103 -9.64 -29.10 17.44
CA ASP A 103 -11.05 -29.24 17.09
C ASP A 103 -11.95 -28.34 17.97
N HIS A 104 -13.27 -28.51 17.85
CA HIS A 104 -14.23 -27.76 18.65
C HIS A 104 -14.13 -28.06 20.16
N ASP A 105 -13.64 -29.25 20.52
CA ASP A 105 -13.52 -29.74 21.89
C ASP A 105 -12.10 -29.44 22.47
N LEU A 106 -11.28 -28.68 21.73
CA LEU A 106 -9.91 -28.32 22.07
C LEU A 106 -8.93 -29.52 22.08
N GLU A 107 -9.26 -30.59 21.38
CA GLU A 107 -8.35 -31.72 21.17
C GLU A 107 -7.43 -31.45 19.96
N ARG A 108 -6.14 -31.78 20.10
CA ARG A 108 -5.13 -31.56 19.06
C ARG A 108 -5.26 -32.61 17.96
N LEU A 109 -5.43 -32.18 16.71
CA LEU A 109 -5.47 -33.08 15.56
C LEU A 109 -4.04 -33.42 15.10
N LEU A 110 -3.73 -34.72 14.94
CA LEU A 110 -2.37 -35.24 14.70
C LEU A 110 -2.02 -35.52 13.22
N GLU A 111 -2.87 -35.22 12.24
CA GLU A 111 -2.53 -35.26 10.81
C GLU A 111 -3.26 -34.13 10.09
N LEU A 112 -2.51 -33.22 9.46
CA LEU A 112 -3.07 -32.07 8.76
C LEU A 112 -3.25 -32.36 7.26
N VAL A 113 -4.50 -32.47 6.80
CA VAL A 113 -4.89 -31.97 5.48
C VAL A 113 -4.92 -30.44 5.60
N TYR A 114 -3.92 -29.76 5.05
CA TYR A 114 -3.81 -28.30 5.08
C TYR A 114 -4.94 -27.65 4.26
N PHE A 115 -5.81 -26.88 4.92
CA PHE A 115 -6.50 -25.75 4.31
C PHE A 115 -6.13 -24.47 5.07
N VAL A 116 -4.84 -24.13 5.04
CA VAL A 116 -4.41 -22.75 5.18
C VAL A 116 -4.55 -22.16 3.78
N CYS A 117 -5.24 -21.01 3.62
CA CYS A 117 -5.14 -20.20 2.41
C CYS A 117 -3.68 -19.72 2.26
N ASN A 118 -2.86 -20.63 1.75
CA ASN A 118 -1.46 -20.45 1.44
C ASN A 118 -1.45 -20.26 -0.09
N LEU A 119 -1.45 -19.02 -0.55
CA LEU A 119 -0.92 -18.77 -1.89
C LEU A 119 0.58 -18.96 -1.75
N ARG A 120 1.02 -20.18 -2.07
CA ARG A 120 2.41 -20.49 -2.37
C ARG A 120 2.93 -19.45 -3.34
N ASP A 121 4.08 -18.87 -3.02
CA ASP A 121 5.05 -18.54 -4.05
C ASP A 121 6.28 -19.39 -3.72
N ASP A 122 6.32 -20.56 -4.35
CA ASP A 122 7.55 -21.34 -4.46
C ASP A 122 8.41 -20.63 -5.51
N GLY A 123 9.46 -19.96 -5.05
CA GLY A 123 10.55 -19.54 -5.91
C GLY A 123 11.87 -19.68 -5.17
N PRO A 124 12.97 -20.04 -5.85
CA PRO A 124 13.90 -18.99 -6.20
C PRO A 124 13.26 -17.96 -7.15
#